data_AF-A0A0C2JAI6-F1
#
_entry.id   AF-A0A0C2JAI6-F1
#
_cell.length_a   1.000
_cell.length_b   1.000
_cell.length_c   1.000
_cell.angle_alpha   90.00
_cell.angle_beta   90.00
_cell.angle_gamma   90.00
#
_symmetry.space_group_name_H-M   'P 1'
#
loop_
_entity.id
_entity.type
_entity.pdbx_description
1 polymer ?
#
loop_
_entity_poly.entity_id
_entity_poly.type
_entity_poly.pdbx_seq_one_letter_code
_entity_poly.pdbx_strand_id
1 'polypeptide(L)'
;MALLNTPKSFSDGEIDDWLWKFEACMKAAQKTKNEELAAHLPIFLEGLALKFYRSLPIEVQNSFPKVKEALLSRFSESHAKSNYGLDKIQKSPLESFQEFGYKIKRLVDLSFPSFFPDQRQVIYLQYFTKKLIQS
;
A
#
# COMPACT_ATOMS: atom_id res chain seq x y z
N MET A 1 -26.70 8.08 -12.19
CA MET A 1 -25.80 7.12 -12.85
C MET A 1 -24.74 6.71 -11.83
N ALA A 2 -24.78 5.46 -11.36
CA ALA A 2 -23.82 4.97 -10.37
C ALA A 2 -22.47 4.73 -11.05
N LEU A 3 -21.41 5.38 -10.56
CA LEU A 3 -20.03 5.14 -10.98
C LEU A 3 -19.63 3.75 -10.48
N LEU A 4 -19.80 2.73 -11.34
CA LEU A 4 -19.64 1.31 -11.02
C LEU A 4 -18.21 0.86 -10.63
N ASN A 5 -17.25 1.78 -10.50
CA ASN A 5 -15.85 1.46 -10.18
C ASN A 5 -15.16 2.55 -9.33
N THR A 6 -15.82 3.09 -8.32
CA THR A 6 -15.14 3.96 -7.35
C THR A 6 -14.19 3.12 -6.47
N PRO A 7 -12.90 3.50 -6.34
CA PRO A 7 -12.00 2.83 -5.41
C PRO A 7 -12.58 2.93 -4.00
N LYS A 8 -12.41 1.86 -3.20
CA LYS A 8 -12.79 1.89 -1.78
C LYS A 8 -12.03 3.00 -1.07
N SER A 9 -12.66 3.65 -0.11
CA SER A 9 -12.00 4.64 0.73
C SER A 9 -10.76 4.06 1.43
N PHE A 10 -9.68 4.84 1.51
CA PHE A 10 -8.45 4.46 2.18
C PHE A 10 -8.39 5.00 3.58
N SER A 11 -8.17 4.11 4.55
CA SER A 11 -8.00 4.44 5.97
C SER A 11 -6.62 4.04 6.49
N ASP A 12 -6.16 2.84 6.14
CA ASP A 12 -4.84 2.26 6.42
C ASP A 12 -4.59 1.05 5.48
N GLY A 13 -3.33 0.61 5.33
CA GLY A 13 -2.98 -0.58 4.54
C GLY A 13 -2.05 -0.33 3.35
N GLU A 14 -2.23 -1.08 2.26
CA GLU A 14 -1.36 -1.06 1.07
C GLU A 14 -1.59 0.22 0.24
N ILE A 15 -0.96 1.32 0.65
CA ILE A 15 -1.19 2.61 0.04
C ILE A 15 -0.75 2.69 -1.43
N ASP A 16 0.29 1.95 -1.84
CA ASP A 16 0.76 1.87 -3.23
C ASP A 16 -0.32 1.31 -4.17
N ASP A 17 -0.86 0.14 -3.82
CA ASP A 17 -1.93 -0.53 -4.55
C ASP A 17 -3.20 0.32 -4.61
N TRP A 18 -3.49 1.02 -3.50
CA TRP A 18 -4.63 1.92 -3.44
C TRP A 18 -4.44 3.15 -4.33
N LEU A 19 -3.27 3.80 -4.27
CA LEU A 19 -2.94 4.95 -5.11
C LEU A 19 -3.02 4.60 -6.60
N TRP A 20 -2.53 3.41 -6.98
CA TRP A 20 -2.65 2.93 -8.36
C TRP A 20 -4.12 2.79 -8.80
N LYS A 21 -4.98 2.22 -7.94
CA LYS A 21 -6.44 2.11 -8.22
C LYS A 21 -7.10 3.49 -8.32
N PHE A 22 -6.72 4.42 -7.46
CA PHE A 22 -7.20 5.80 -7.52
C PHE A 22 -6.82 6.48 -8.84
N GLU A 23 -5.55 6.42 -9.24
CA GLU A 23 -5.08 7.00 -10.51
C GLU A 23 -5.78 6.36 -11.72
N ALA A 24 -5.97 5.04 -11.72
CA ALA A 24 -6.71 4.34 -12.77
C ALA A 24 -8.18 4.80 -12.85
N CYS A 25 -8.85 4.97 -11.70
CA CYS A 25 -10.22 5.48 -11.64
C CYS A 25 -10.32 6.92 -12.17
N MET A 26 -9.40 7.79 -11.76
CA MET A 26 -9.39 9.19 -12.20
C MET A 26 -9.10 9.34 -13.69
N LYS A 27 -8.18 8.51 -14.22
CA LYS A 27 -7.93 8.40 -15.65
C LYS A 27 -9.18 7.95 -16.43
N ALA A 28 -9.92 6.97 -15.93
CA ALA A 28 -11.18 6.54 -16.52
C ALA A 28 -12.25 7.65 -16.52
N ALA A 29 -12.23 8.51 -15.50
CA ALA A 29 -13.08 9.70 -15.41
C ALA A 29 -12.55 10.92 -16.21
N GLN A 30 -11.51 10.74 -17.04
CA GLN A 30 -10.84 11.78 -17.83
C GLN A 30 -10.22 12.92 -17.00
N LYS A 31 -9.97 12.68 -15.71
CA LYS A 31 -9.36 13.63 -14.78
C LYS A 31 -7.90 13.25 -14.57
N THR A 32 -7.02 13.93 -15.29
CA THR A 32 -5.59 13.60 -15.34
C THR A 32 -4.70 14.73 -14.86
N LYS A 33 -5.25 15.91 -14.62
CA LYS A 33 -4.47 17.06 -14.13
C LYS A 33 -4.19 16.90 -12.64
N ASN A 34 -3.00 17.34 -12.22
CA ASN A 34 -2.56 17.21 -10.83
C ASN A 34 -3.50 17.94 -9.85
N GLU A 35 -4.05 19.07 -10.26
CA GLU A 35 -4.97 19.88 -9.45
C GLU A 35 -6.31 19.14 -9.28
N GLU A 36 -6.79 18.47 -10.33
CA GLU A 36 -8.01 17.66 -10.28
C GLU A 36 -7.81 16.43 -9.38
N LEU A 37 -6.68 15.74 -9.51
CA LEU A 37 -6.33 14.61 -8.66
C LEU A 37 -6.25 15.03 -7.19
N ALA A 38 -5.59 16.16 -6.89
CA ALA A 38 -5.48 16.73 -5.56
C ALA A 38 -6.84 17.06 -4.95
N ALA A 39 -7.73 17.71 -5.73
CA ALA A 39 -9.06 18.08 -5.28
C ALA A 39 -9.96 16.87 -4.99
N HIS A 40 -9.80 15.78 -5.76
CA HIS A 40 -10.60 14.57 -5.61
C HIS A 40 -10.07 13.59 -4.57
N LEU A 41 -8.77 13.61 -4.29
CA LEU A 41 -8.12 12.71 -3.34
C LEU A 41 -8.79 12.65 -1.95
N PRO A 42 -9.11 13.77 -1.27
CA PRO A 42 -9.69 13.71 0.09
C PRO A 42 -11.06 13.04 0.15
N ILE A 43 -11.78 12.93 -0.98
CA ILE A 43 -13.08 12.23 -1.05
C ILE A 43 -12.91 10.73 -0.80
N PHE A 44 -11.76 10.17 -1.17
CA PHE A 44 -11.46 8.76 -1.04
C PHE A 44 -10.56 8.45 0.17
N LEU A 45 -10.30 9.43 1.03
CA LEU A 45 -9.56 9.22 2.29
C LEU A 45 -10.54 9.20 3.46
N GLU A 46 -10.31 8.28 4.39
CA GLU A 46 -11.09 8.14 5.61
C GLU A 46 -10.18 7.96 6.83
N GLY A 47 -10.76 8.08 8.03
CA GLY A 47 -10.06 7.77 9.28
C GLY A 47 -8.77 8.56 9.48
N LEU A 48 -7.66 7.84 9.69
CA LEU A 48 -6.35 8.44 9.96
C LEU A 48 -5.73 9.09 8.71
N ALA A 49 -5.96 8.51 7.52
CA ALA A 49 -5.46 9.06 6.26
C ALA A 49 -6.05 10.45 5.98
N LEU A 50 -7.36 10.63 6.18
CA LEU A 50 -8.00 11.93 6.02
C LEU A 50 -7.53 12.95 7.05
N LYS A 51 -7.37 12.54 8.32
CA LYS A 51 -6.84 13.44 9.37
C LYS A 51 -5.43 13.90 9.05
N PHE A 52 -4.58 12.98 8.56
CA PHE A 52 -3.22 13.32 8.14
C PHE A 52 -3.23 14.28 6.94
N TYR A 53 -4.03 14.00 5.91
CA TYR A 53 -4.19 14.90 4.76
C TYR A 53 -4.54 16.32 5.19
N ARG A 54 -5.53 16.48 6.09
CA ARG A 54 -5.95 17.78 6.63
C ARG A 54 -4.88 18.52 7.43
N SER A 55 -3.89 17.81 7.97
CA SER A 55 -2.75 18.41 8.69
C SER A 55 -1.63 18.89 7.76
N LEU A 56 -1.64 18.52 6.48
CA LEU A 56 -0.62 18.96 5.53
C LEU A 56 -0.79 20.45 5.18
N PRO A 57 0.30 21.17 4.87
CA PRO A 57 0.23 22.53 4.35
C PRO A 57 -0.63 22.63 3.08
N ILE A 58 -1.26 23.78 2.84
CA ILE A 58 -2.19 23.93 1.71
C ILE A 58 -1.48 23.82 0.34
N GLU A 59 -0.21 24.21 0.30
CA GLU A 59 0.68 24.10 -0.85
C GLU A 59 1.02 22.64 -1.18
N VAL A 60 0.95 21.77 -0.17
CA VAL A 60 1.08 20.32 -0.33
C VAL A 60 -0.26 19.77 -0.80
N GLN A 61 -1.37 20.10 -0.13
CA GLN A 61 -2.72 19.64 -0.47
C GLN A 61 -3.11 19.93 -1.92
N ASN A 62 -2.74 21.08 -2.47
CA ASN A 62 -3.05 21.48 -3.85
C ASN A 62 -2.21 20.76 -4.91
N SER A 63 -1.24 19.95 -4.53
CA SER A 63 -0.30 19.31 -5.44
C SER A 63 -0.31 17.80 -5.24
N PHE A 64 -1.03 17.08 -6.11
CA PHE A 64 -1.15 15.62 -6.03
C PHE A 64 0.20 14.90 -5.86
N PRO A 65 1.29 15.23 -6.59
CA PRO A 65 2.60 14.60 -6.37
C PRO A 65 3.13 14.75 -4.94
N LYS A 66 2.94 15.93 -4.32
CA LYS A 66 3.43 16.22 -2.96
C LYS A 66 2.57 15.51 -1.91
N VAL A 67 1.24 15.47 -2.10
CA VAL A 67 0.37 14.70 -1.22
C VAL A 67 0.67 13.21 -1.32
N LYS A 68 0.85 12.70 -2.54
CA LYS A 68 1.20 11.31 -2.80
C LYS A 68 2.48 10.92 -2.06
N GLU A 69 3.52 11.74 -2.16
CA GLU A 69 4.78 11.52 -1.43
C GLU A 69 4.59 11.54 0.09
N ALA A 70 3.84 12.52 0.62
CA ALA A 70 3.58 12.63 2.05
C ALA A 70 2.77 11.43 2.58
N LEU A 71 1.78 10.98 1.81
CA LEU A 71 0.97 9.80 2.11
C LEU A 71 1.80 8.53 2.08
N LEU A 72 2.62 8.33 1.04
CA LEU A 72 3.55 7.22 0.94
C LEU A 72 4.51 7.22 2.13
N SER A 73 5.12 8.35 2.46
CA SER A 73 6.03 8.46 3.62
C SER A 73 5.36 8.08 4.94
N ARG A 74 4.08 8.44 5.12
CA ARG A 74 3.35 8.20 6.38
C ARG A 74 2.76 6.80 6.51
N PHE A 75 2.24 6.25 5.42
CA PHE A 75 1.43 5.03 5.41
C PHE A 75 2.11 3.85 4.70
N SER A 76 3.24 4.06 4.01
CA SER A 76 4.08 2.92 3.62
C SER A 76 4.51 2.16 4.87
N GLU A 77 4.52 0.84 4.76
CA GLU A 77 5.02 0.00 5.84
C GLU A 77 6.49 0.35 6.05
N SER A 78 6.84 0.84 7.24
CA SER A 78 8.24 1.04 7.58
C SER A 78 8.93 -0.32 7.65
N HIS A 79 10.21 -0.38 7.29
CA HIS A 79 11.03 -1.60 7.37
C HIS A 79 10.90 -2.33 8.73
N ALA A 80 10.77 -1.55 9.81
CA ALA A 80 10.58 -2.09 11.15
C ALA A 80 9.23 -2.81 11.33
N LYS A 81 8.14 -2.27 10.74
CA LYS A 81 6.83 -2.91 10.75
C LYS A 81 6.80 -4.15 9.86
N SER A 82 7.43 -4.13 8.69
CA SER A 82 7.49 -5.30 7.80
C SER A 82 8.34 -6.42 8.38
N ASN A 83 9.46 -6.12 9.06
CA ASN A 83 10.25 -7.12 9.80
C ASN A 83 9.44 -7.77 10.92
N TYR A 84 8.72 -6.97 11.71
CA TYR A 84 7.82 -7.51 12.73
C TYR A 84 6.69 -8.36 12.09
N GLY A 85 6.18 -7.93 10.94
CA GLY A 85 5.23 -8.69 10.13
C GLY A 85 5.77 -10.06 9.70
N LEU A 86 7.01 -10.13 9.20
CA LEU A 86 7.69 -11.39 8.84
C LEU A 86 7.82 -12.33 10.04
N ASP A 87 8.10 -11.79 11.21
CA ASP A 87 8.25 -12.60 12.42
C ASP A 87 6.92 -13.16 12.92
N LYS A 88 5.82 -12.44 12.72
CA LYS A 88 4.48 -12.82 13.22
C LYS A 88 3.60 -13.52 12.18
N ILE A 89 3.93 -13.44 10.90
CA ILE A 89 3.07 -14.01 9.85
C ILE A 89 2.92 -15.53 10.02
N GLN A 90 1.68 -15.99 9.94
CA GLN A 90 1.28 -17.39 9.95
C GLN A 90 0.23 -17.59 8.86
N LYS A 91 0.23 -18.78 8.25
CA LYS A 91 -0.74 -19.12 7.22
C LYS A 91 -2.11 -19.29 7.87
N SER A 92 -3.12 -18.63 7.33
CA SER A 92 -4.50 -18.86 7.78
C SER A 92 -4.97 -20.27 7.35
N PRO A 93 -5.83 -20.96 8.15
CA PRO A 93 -6.35 -22.28 7.79
C PRO A 93 -7.07 -22.31 6.43
N LEU A 94 -7.74 -21.21 6.07
CA LEU A 94 -8.54 -21.09 4.84
C LEU A 94 -7.80 -20.44 3.67
N GLU A 95 -6.61 -19.91 3.91
CA GLU A 95 -5.81 -19.23 2.89
C GLU A 95 -5.09 -20.23 1.98
N SER A 96 -4.98 -19.93 0.69
CA SER A 96 -4.20 -20.75 -0.24
C SER A 96 -2.69 -20.53 -0.07
N PHE A 97 -1.87 -21.50 -0.47
CA PHE A 97 -0.41 -21.35 -0.45
C PHE A 97 0.09 -20.20 -1.33
N GLN A 98 -0.61 -19.90 -2.44
CA GLN A 98 -0.27 -18.80 -3.33
C GLN A 98 -0.50 -17.45 -2.64
N GLU A 99 -1.67 -17.23 -2.05
CA GLU A 99 -1.98 -16.00 -1.29
C GLU A 99 -0.99 -15.78 -0.14
N PHE A 100 -0.69 -16.86 0.60
CA PHE A 100 0.30 -16.81 1.66
C PHE A 100 1.70 -16.46 1.14
N GLY A 101 2.09 -17.06 0.00
CA GLY A 101 3.35 -16.77 -0.67
C GLY A 101 3.46 -15.31 -1.10
N TYR A 102 2.38 -14.74 -1.63
CA TYR A 102 2.33 -13.31 -1.97
C TYR A 102 2.53 -12.42 -0.75
N LYS A 103 1.90 -12.73 0.40
CA LYS A 103 2.08 -11.96 1.63
C LYS A 103 3.52 -12.00 2.15
N ILE A 104 4.14 -13.19 2.18
CA ILE A 104 5.56 -13.30 2.60
C ILE A 104 6.47 -12.56 1.63
N LYS A 105 6.27 -12.73 0.32
CA LYS A 105 7.08 -12.04 -0.69
C LYS A 105 7.00 -10.51 -0.52
N ARG A 106 5.78 -9.98 -0.37
CA ARG A 106 5.55 -8.55 -0.12
C ARG A 106 6.27 -8.06 1.12
N LEU A 107 6.17 -8.79 2.23
CA LEU A 107 6.86 -8.43 3.48
C LEU A 107 8.40 -8.49 3.33
N VAL A 108 8.94 -9.47 2.61
CA VAL A 108 10.39 -9.55 2.31
C VAL A 108 10.83 -8.35 1.46
N ASP A 109 10.05 -7.99 0.44
CA ASP A 109 10.37 -6.87 -0.43
C ASP A 109 10.40 -5.53 0.34
N LEU A 110 9.51 -5.36 1.32
CA LEU A 110 9.42 -4.18 2.19
C LEU A 110 10.47 -4.17 3.30
N SER A 111 10.83 -5.34 3.83
CA SER A 111 11.85 -5.49 4.87
C SER A 111 13.27 -5.28 4.35
N PHE A 112 13.54 -5.69 3.11
CA PHE A 112 14.89 -5.73 2.52
C PHE A 112 14.98 -5.00 1.16
N PRO A 113 14.58 -3.73 1.03
CA PRO A 113 14.55 -3.06 -0.28
C PRO A 113 15.94 -2.77 -0.86
N SER A 114 17.01 -2.85 -0.04
CA SER A 114 18.40 -2.72 -0.50
C SER A 114 18.96 -4.01 -1.13
N PHE A 115 18.24 -5.13 -1.05
CA PHE A 115 18.71 -6.42 -1.55
C PHE A 115 18.27 -6.62 -3.00
N PHE A 116 19.15 -7.25 -3.80
CA PHE A 116 18.83 -7.58 -5.18
C PHE A 116 17.68 -8.61 -5.25
N PRO A 117 16.91 -8.65 -6.36
CA PRO A 117 15.80 -9.59 -6.51
C PRO A 117 16.16 -11.04 -6.20
N ASP A 118 17.33 -11.50 -6.66
CA ASP A 118 17.81 -12.88 -6.41
C ASP A 118 18.06 -13.14 -4.92
N GLN A 119 18.61 -12.15 -4.20
CA GLN A 119 18.87 -12.25 -2.76
C GLN A 119 17.55 -12.27 -1.98
N ARG A 120 16.59 -11.44 -2.37
CA ARG A 120 15.23 -11.44 -1.76
C ARG A 120 14.48 -12.74 -2.03
N GLN A 121 14.68 -13.37 -3.20
CA GLN A 121 14.06 -14.66 -3.52
C GLN A 121 14.53 -15.77 -2.58
N VAL A 122 15.81 -15.79 -2.19
CA VAL A 122 16.33 -16.73 -1.19
C VAL A 122 15.66 -16.50 0.17
N ILE A 123 15.55 -15.24 0.61
CA ILE A 123 14.91 -14.89 1.89
C ILE A 123 13.43 -15.27 1.89
N TYR A 124 12.72 -15.00 0.78
CA TYR A 124 11.33 -15.42 0.56
C TYR A 124 11.16 -16.92 0.77
N LEU A 125 11.96 -17.75 0.11
CA LEU A 125 11.87 -19.21 0.24
C LEU A 125 12.17 -19.66 1.67
N GLN A 126 13.18 -19.10 2.32
CA GLN A 126 13.51 -19.41 3.71
C GLN A 126 12.35 -19.11 4.67
N TYR A 127 11.74 -17.93 4.57
CA TYR A 127 10.60 -17.56 5.41
C TYR A 127 9.36 -18.39 5.07
N PHE A 128 9.08 -18.63 3.79
CA PHE A 128 7.95 -19.45 3.37
C PHE A 128 8.03 -20.87 3.93
N THR A 129 9.17 -21.55 3.78
CA THR A 129 9.38 -22.88 4.34
C THR A 129 9.34 -22.89 5.86
N LYS A 130 10.04 -21.95 6.51
CA LYS A 130 10.08 -21.85 7.99
C LYS A 130 8.68 -21.66 8.58
N LYS A 131 7.85 -20.81 7.97
CA LYS A 131 6.51 -20.50 8.47
C LYS A 131 5.48 -21.57 8.18
N LEU A 132 5.69 -22.41 7.16
CA LEU A 132 4.84 -23.59 6.91
C LEU A 132 5.12 -24.75 7.87
N ILE A 133 6.36 -24.92 8.33
CA ILE A 133 6.72 -25.97 9.29
C ILE A 133 6.24 -25.63 10.71
N GLN A 134 6.05 -24.34 11.01
CA GLN A 134 5.64 -23.83 12.33
C GLN A 134 4.14 -23.55 12.47
N SER A 135 3.37 -23.68 11.38
CA SER A 135 1.91 -23.50 11.33
C SER A 135 1.19 -24.84 11.38
#